data_AF-A0A3C0I513-F1
#
_entry.id   AF-A0A3C0I513-F1
#
_cell.length_a   1.000
_cell.length_b   1.000
_cell.length_c   1.000
_cell.angle_alpha   90.00
_cell.angle_beta   90.00
_cell.angle_gamma   90.00
#
_symmetry.space_group_name_H-M   'P 1'
#
loop_
_entity.id
_entity.type
_entity.pdbx_description
1 polymer ?
#
loop_
_entity_poly.entity_id
_entity_poly.type
_entity_poly.pdbx_seq_one_letter_code
_entity_poly.pdbx_strand_id
1 'polypeptide(L)'
;MKNYNQQREVLEQALEAFQRSTGLPAVILPDSETENIISISHKNVKYAFRANIKLNLTKAALTMTALDSTTEKSAVSKEILVARYITPQMSEHIKGLNIPFLDTAGKDYLN
;
A
#
# COMPACT_ATOMS: atom_id res chain seq x y z
N MET A 1 -7.04 -19.58 -4.57
CA MET A 1 -6.26 -19.02 -5.70
C MET A 1 -6.91 -17.81 -6.39
N LYS A 2 -8.24 -17.71 -6.55
CA LYS A 2 -8.89 -16.53 -7.20
C LYS A 2 -8.53 -15.17 -6.60
N ASN A 3 -8.36 -15.08 -5.27
CA ASN A 3 -8.08 -13.82 -4.59
C ASN A 3 -6.65 -13.29 -4.83
N TYR A 4 -5.66 -14.16 -5.07
CA TYR A 4 -4.28 -13.74 -5.27
C TYR A 4 -4.11 -12.95 -6.57
N ASN A 5 -4.65 -13.45 -7.69
CA ASN A 5 -4.60 -12.75 -8.97
C ASN A 5 -5.30 -11.38 -8.91
N GLN A 6 -6.44 -11.32 -8.20
CA GLN A 6 -7.16 -10.05 -8.01
C GLN A 6 -6.39 -9.08 -7.12
N GLN A 7 -5.74 -9.56 -6.06
CA GLN A 7 -4.89 -8.71 -5.22
C GLN A 7 -3.69 -8.20 -6.01
N ARG A 8 -3.08 -9.06 -6.82
CA ARG A 8 -1.96 -8.70 -7.67
C ARG A 8 -2.33 -7.61 -8.67
N GLU A 9 -3.45 -7.78 -9.36
CA GLU A 9 -3.99 -6.78 -10.29
C GLU A 9 -4.22 -5.43 -9.60
N VAL A 10 -4.82 -5.43 -8.40
CA VAL A 10 -5.05 -4.20 -7.63
C VAL A 10 -3.73 -3.54 -7.22
N LEU A 11 -2.73 -4.34 -6.84
CA LEU A 11 -1.41 -3.83 -6.51
C LEU A 11 -0.75 -3.16 -7.71
N GLU A 12 -0.72 -3.83 -8.86
CA GLU A 12 -0.13 -3.31 -10.09
C GLU A 12 -0.81 -2.01 -10.54
N GLN A 13 -2.15 -1.98 -10.55
CA GLN A 13 -2.93 -0.78 -10.89
C GLN A 13 -2.67 0.39 -9.93
N ALA A 14 -2.56 0.11 -8.62
CA ALA A 14 -2.27 1.14 -7.63
C ALA A 14 -0.86 1.71 -7.80
N LEU A 15 0.14 0.88 -8.10
CA LEU A 15 1.49 1.34 -8.39
C LEU A 15 1.55 2.17 -9.67
N GLU A 16 0.85 1.75 -10.73
CA GLU A 16 0.78 2.53 -11.97
C GLU A 16 0.10 3.89 -11.74
N ALA A 17 -1.01 3.92 -10.98
CA ALA A 17 -1.68 5.17 -10.64
C ALA A 17 -0.80 6.09 -9.77
N PHE A 18 -0.07 5.53 -8.81
CA PHE A 18 0.91 6.26 -8.00
C PHE A 18 2.04 6.85 -8.85
N GLN A 19 2.65 6.06 -9.73
CA GLN A 19 3.72 6.55 -10.61
C GLN A 19 3.22 7.67 -11.53
N ARG A 20 2.01 7.53 -12.10
CA ARG A 20 1.41 8.56 -12.95
C ARG A 20 1.09 9.85 -12.20
N SER A 21 0.65 9.76 -10.95
CA SER A 21 0.25 10.93 -10.14
C SER A 21 1.44 11.66 -9.52
N THR A 22 2.47 10.93 -9.09
CA THR A 22 3.60 11.49 -8.33
C THR A 22 4.89 11.63 -9.14
N GLY A 23 5.04 10.88 -10.24
CA GLY A 23 6.29 10.73 -10.98
C GLY A 23 7.35 9.90 -10.25
N LEU A 24 7.04 9.32 -9.08
CA LEU A 24 7.99 8.53 -8.29
C LEU A 24 8.01 7.07 -8.76
N PRO A 25 9.20 6.48 -9.00
CA PRO A 25 9.31 5.06 -9.35
C PRO A 25 8.82 4.15 -8.23
N ALA A 26 7.96 3.18 -8.56
CA ALA A 26 7.44 2.21 -7.60
C ALA A 26 7.32 0.80 -8.22
N VAL A 27 8.01 -0.20 -7.68
CA VAL A 27 8.07 -1.54 -8.28
C VAL A 27 7.74 -2.63 -7.29
N ILE A 28 7.24 -3.77 -7.77
CA ILE A 28 7.09 -4.98 -6.95
C ILE A 28 8.41 -5.74 -6.97
N LEU A 29 8.92 -6.14 -5.82
CA LEU A 29 10.21 -6.82 -5.73
C LEU A 29 10.11 -8.28 -6.22
N PRO A 30 11.08 -8.77 -7.02
CA PRO A 30 11.02 -10.07 -7.69
C PRO A 30 10.83 -11.26 -6.75
N ASP A 31 11.47 -11.25 -5.57
CA ASP A 31 11.45 -12.36 -4.62
C ASP A 31 10.27 -12.32 -3.63
N SER A 32 9.24 -11.51 -3.92
CA SER A 32 8.12 -11.26 -3.01
C SER A 32 6.79 -11.84 -3.47
N GLU A 33 6.79 -12.88 -4.32
CA GLU A 33 5.56 -13.46 -4.88
C GLU A 33 4.54 -13.89 -3.81
N THR A 34 4.97 -14.20 -2.58
CA THR A 34 4.07 -14.50 -1.46
C THR A 34 3.84 -13.32 -0.52
N GLU A 35 4.76 -12.36 -0.46
CA GLU A 35 4.79 -11.30 0.56
C GLU A 35 4.34 -9.93 0.03
N ASN A 36 4.21 -9.76 -1.28
CA ASN A 36 3.83 -8.52 -1.96
C ASN A 36 4.64 -7.31 -1.48
N ILE A 37 5.96 -7.41 -1.56
CA ILE A 37 6.86 -6.34 -1.16
C ILE A 37 7.02 -5.37 -2.33
N ILE A 38 6.78 -4.10 -2.08
CA ILE A 38 7.00 -3.02 -3.04
C ILE A 38 8.19 -2.16 -2.64
N SER A 39 8.83 -1.53 -3.61
CA SER A 39 9.85 -0.53 -3.41
C SER A 39 9.44 0.79 -4.05
N ILE A 40 9.42 1.87 -3.28
CA ILE A 40 9.18 3.23 -3.74
C ILE A 40 10.50 4.02 -3.65
N SER A 41 10.89 4.69 -4.72
CA SER A 41 12.12 5.48 -4.78
C SER A 41 11.83 6.97 -4.65
N HIS A 42 12.47 7.64 -3.68
CA HIS A 42 12.36 9.08 -3.49
C HIS A 42 13.71 9.64 -3.01
N LYS A 43 14.20 10.71 -3.66
CA LYS A 43 15.49 11.37 -3.35
C LYS A 43 16.68 10.39 -3.27
N ASN A 44 16.77 9.45 -4.21
CA ASN A 44 17.79 8.38 -4.25
C ASN A 44 17.75 7.39 -3.08
N VAL A 45 16.71 7.42 -2.25
CA VAL A 45 16.45 6.43 -1.20
C VAL A 45 15.34 5.49 -1.68
N LYS A 46 15.56 4.19 -1.50
CA LYS A 46 14.54 3.16 -1.74
C LYS A 46 13.87 2.78 -0.43
N TYR A 47 12.56 2.90 -0.39
CA TYR A 47 11.73 2.50 0.74
C TYR A 47 11.01 1.21 0.38
N ALA A 48 11.18 0.17 1.21
CA ALA A 48 10.50 -1.10 1.03
C ALA A 48 9.26 -1.17 1.92
N PHE A 49 8.13 -1.57 1.35
CA PHE A 49 6.87 -1.75 2.06
C PHE A 49 6.29 -3.12 1.81
N ARG A 50 5.68 -3.72 2.83
CA ARG A 50 4.83 -4.90 2.66
C ARG A 50 3.41 -4.45 2.32
N ALA A 51 2.90 -4.85 1.15
CA ALA A 51 1.57 -4.44 0.70
C ALA A 51 0.46 -5.27 1.35
N ASN A 52 -0.36 -4.63 2.18
CA ASN A 52 -1.58 -5.19 2.74
C ASN A 52 -2.75 -4.88 1.80
N ILE A 53 -3.05 -5.82 0.89
CA ILE A 53 -3.99 -5.59 -0.20
C ILE A 53 -5.42 -5.94 0.23
N LYS A 54 -6.30 -4.93 0.28
CA LYS A 54 -7.73 -5.07 0.61
C LYS A 54 -8.58 -4.84 -0.63
N LEU A 55 -9.19 -5.91 -1.15
CA LEU A 55 -10.10 -5.83 -2.30
C LEU A 55 -11.40 -5.07 -1.98
N ASN A 56 -11.87 -5.20 -0.74
CA ASN A 56 -13.02 -4.48 -0.20
C ASN A 56 -12.60 -3.83 1.11
N LEU A 57 -12.55 -2.50 1.12
CA LEU A 57 -12.11 -1.74 2.29
C LEU A 57 -13.35 -1.25 3.05
N THR A 58 -13.59 -1.81 4.23
CA THR A 58 -14.66 -1.38 5.14
C THR A 58 -14.07 -0.64 6.33
N LYS A 59 -14.87 0.19 7.02
CA LYS A 59 -14.42 0.88 8.25
C LYS A 59 -13.89 -0.10 9.31
N ALA A 60 -14.53 -1.27 9.45
CA ALA A 60 -14.09 -2.30 10.39
C ALA A 60 -12.72 -2.91 10.02
N ALA A 61 -12.41 -3.04 8.73
CA ALA A 61 -11.12 -3.55 8.28
C ALA A 61 -9.96 -2.59 8.58
N LEU A 62 -10.22 -1.27 8.59
CA LEU A 62 -9.22 -0.24 8.90
C LEU A 62 -8.74 -0.31 10.36
N THR A 63 -9.64 -0.59 11.30
CA THR A 63 -9.31 -0.72 12.73
C THR A 63 -8.40 -1.91 13.01
N MET A 64 -8.48 -2.97 12.19
CA MET A 64 -7.66 -4.17 12.34
C MET A 64 -6.25 -3.99 11.75
N THR A 65 -6.10 -3.23 10.66
CA THR A 65 -4.80 -3.00 10.01
C THR A 65 -3.87 -2.10 10.82
N ALA A 66 -4.41 -1.23 11.69
CA ALA A 66 -3.61 -0.37 12.57
C ALA A 66 -2.80 -1.12 13.65
N LEU A 67 -3.12 -2.40 13.91
CA LEU A 67 -2.50 -3.19 14.99
C LEU A 67 -1.21 -3.90 14.58
N ASP A 68 -0.93 -4.07 13.28
CA ASP A 68 0.24 -4.81 12.79
C ASP A 68 1.47 -3.92 12.52
N SER A 69 1.30 -2.60 12.50
CA SER A 69 2.35 -1.63 12.12
C SER A 69 3.36 -1.27 13.23
N THR A 70 3.31 -1.90 14.40
CA THR A 70 4.13 -1.53 15.59
C THR A 70 5.43 -2.33 15.78
N THR A 71 5.93 -3.06 14.78
CA THR A 71 7.17 -3.85 14.94
C THR A 71 8.37 -3.19 14.23
N GLU A 72 9.07 -2.31 14.96
CA GLU A 72 10.23 -1.51 14.52
C GLU A 72 11.54 -2.29 14.23
N LYS A 73 11.51 -3.58 13.84
CA LYS A 73 12.74 -4.42 13.85
C LYS A 73 13.06 -5.25 12.61
N SER A 74 12.69 -4.82 11.41
CA SER A 74 13.26 -5.40 10.19
C SER A 74 13.50 -4.36 9.11
N ALA A 75 14.51 -4.59 8.28
CA ALA A 75 14.84 -3.74 7.11
C ALA A 75 13.69 -3.60 6.10
N VAL A 76 12.61 -4.38 6.27
CA VAL A 76 11.26 -4.19 5.70
C VAL A 76 10.39 -3.58 6.80
N SER A 77 10.43 -2.25 6.99
CA SER A 77 9.96 -1.63 8.24
C SER A 77 8.58 -0.97 8.20
N LYS A 78 7.84 -1.01 7.08
CA LYS A 78 6.50 -0.38 7.00
C LYS A 78 5.51 -1.22 6.20
N GLU A 79 4.33 -1.50 6.76
CA GLU A 79 3.20 -1.98 5.96
C GLU A 79 2.56 -0.81 5.21
N ILE A 80 2.01 -1.07 4.03
CA ILE A 80 1.24 -0.10 3.25
C ILE A 80 -0.11 -0.69 2.86
N LEU A 81 -1.18 0.06 3.08
CA LEU A 81 -2.52 -0.34 2.67
C LEU A 81 -2.68 -0.14 1.16
N VAL A 82 -3.10 -1.17 0.44
CA VAL A 82 -3.41 -1.06 -0.99
C VAL A 82 -4.85 -1.46 -1.22
N ALA A 83 -5.64 -0.60 -1.87
CA ALA A 83 -7.06 -0.84 -2.10
C ALA A 83 -7.50 -0.44 -3.51
N ARG A 84 -8.65 -0.96 -3.96
CA ARG A 84 -9.26 -0.53 -5.23
C ARG A 84 -9.66 0.94 -5.21
N TYR A 85 -10.23 1.39 -4.11
CA TYR A 85 -10.73 2.74 -4.00
C TYR A 85 -10.81 3.17 -2.55
N ILE A 86 -10.23 4.32 -2.26
CA ILE A 86 -10.31 4.96 -0.95
C ILE A 86 -11.15 6.23 -1.11
N THR A 87 -12.29 6.30 -0.42
CA THR A 87 -13.12 7.51 -0.43
C THR A 87 -12.40 8.65 0.31
N PRO A 88 -12.73 9.93 0.04
CA PRO A 88 -12.15 11.06 0.79
C PRO A 88 -12.35 10.96 2.30
N GLN A 89 -13.52 10.50 2.76
CA GLN A 89 -13.76 10.31 4.19
C GLN A 89 -12.83 9.25 4.80
N MET A 90 -12.58 8.16 4.06
CA MET A 90 -11.67 7.11 4.48
C MET A 90 -10.22 7.60 4.47
N SER A 91 -9.81 8.38 3.46
CA SER A 91 -8.43 8.89 3.41
C SER A 91 -8.12 9.76 4.63
N GLU A 92 -9.03 10.63 5.04
CA GLU A 92 -8.81 11.48 6.23
C GLU A 92 -8.72 10.64 7.51
N HIS A 93 -9.55 9.60 7.64
CA HIS A 93 -9.47 8.68 8.76
C HIS A 93 -8.14 7.91 8.78
N ILE A 94 -7.70 7.36 7.64
CA ILE A 94 -6.47 6.58 7.51
C ILE A 94 -5.24 7.45 7.76
N LYS A 95 -5.22 8.69 7.25
CA LYS A 95 -4.19 9.70 7.55
C LYS A 95 -4.13 10.00 9.05
N GLY A 96 -5.28 10.14 9.71
CA GLY A 96 -5.35 10.34 11.16
C GLY A 96 -4.76 9.18 11.98
N LEU A 97 -4.69 7.98 11.41
CA LEU A 97 -4.02 6.80 12.00
C LEU A 97 -2.55 6.67 11.57
N ASN A 98 -2.06 7.57 10.74
CA ASN A 98 -0.71 7.55 10.17
C ASN A 98 -0.36 6.26 9.39
N ILE A 99 -1.36 5.66 8.74
CA ILE A 99 -1.16 4.44 7.95
C ILE A 99 -0.91 4.86 6.50
N PRO A 100 0.23 4.52 5.88
CA PRO A 100 0.47 4.82 4.48
C PRO A 100 -0.47 4.00 3.60
N PHE A 101 -0.92 4.58 2.50
CA PHE A 101 -1.83 3.90 1.57
C PHE A 101 -1.63 4.30 0.11
N LEU A 102 -2.10 3.44 -0.78
CA LEU A 102 -2.27 3.66 -2.22
C LEU A 102 -3.64 3.12 -2.68
N ASP A 103 -4.29 3.79 -3.64
CA ASP A 103 -5.42 3.24 -4.38
C ASP A 103 -5.24 3.28 -5.90
N THR A 104 -6.08 2.53 -6.63
CA THR A 104 -6.00 2.46 -8.10
C THR A 104 -6.49 3.72 -8.80
N ALA A 105 -7.10 4.66 -8.07
CA ALA A 105 -7.46 5.99 -8.56
C ALA A 105 -6.32 7.01 -8.39
N GLY A 106 -5.19 6.59 -7.79
CA GLY A 106 -4.01 7.43 -7.58
C GLY A 106 -4.10 8.30 -6.33
N LYS A 107 -5.00 7.99 -5.37
CA LYS A 107 -4.90 8.58 -4.04
C LYS A 107 -3.84 7.86 -3.25
N ASP A 108 -2.95 8.64 -2.65
CA ASP A 108 -1.84 8.15 -1.87
C ASP A 108 -1.65 8.95 -0.58
N TYR A 109 -0.95 8.31 0.36
CA TYR A 109 -0.37 8.94 1.53
C TYR A 109 0.86 8.14 1.93
N LEU A 110 2.02 8.78 1.91
CA LEU A 110 3.29 8.21 2.35
C LEU A 110 3.85 9.14 3.45
N ASN A 111 4.14 8.58 4.65
CA ASN A 111 4.79 9.28 5.77
C ASN A 111 6.15 8.67 6.10
#